data_AF-A0A5C7W417-F1
#
_entry.id   AF-A0A5C7W417-F1
#
_cell.length_a   1.000
_cell.length_b   1.000
_cell.length_c   1.000
_cell.angle_alpha   90.00
_cell.angle_beta   90.00
_cell.angle_gamma   90.00
#
_symmetry.space_group_name_H-M   'P 1'
#
loop_
_entity.id
_entity.type
_entity.pdbx_description
1 polymer ?
#
loop_
_entity_poly.entity_id
_entity_poly.type
_entity_poly.pdbx_seq_one_letter_code
_entity_poly.pdbx_strand_id
1 'polypeptide(L)'
;MSLYEIAFAGQVVPGAPLEQVKANLARLFQADEQRIALLFSGRRVVIKSGLDAAGAEKYRATMERAGALAIVQALQVEEVEMAPPPAPAPAPAAPAAAPARSGGSARVIPRDEYMAAFSDVEAPDFGIAPVGADLQDAKAEAPAPAVDLSQFSLAPVGSDMGQAKAAPPAPPPDTSHLKLQE
;
A
#
# COMPACT_ATOMS: atom_id res chain seq x y z
N MET A 1 -6.04 -23.63 -7.99
CA MET A 1 -7.09 -23.77 -6.95
C MET A 1 -7.17 -22.46 -6.19
N SER A 2 -8.32 -21.78 -6.22
CA SER A 2 -8.49 -20.46 -5.62
C SER A 2 -8.49 -20.57 -4.09
N LEU A 3 -7.52 -19.93 -3.45
CA LEU A 3 -7.45 -19.78 -1.99
C LEU A 3 -8.18 -18.49 -1.63
N TYR A 4 -8.99 -18.52 -0.58
CA TYR A 4 -9.73 -17.37 -0.08
C TYR A 4 -9.19 -16.96 1.28
N GLU A 5 -9.17 -15.66 1.52
CA GLU A 5 -8.90 -15.09 2.83
C GLU A 5 -10.13 -14.37 3.37
N ILE A 6 -10.27 -14.41 4.68
CA ILE A 6 -11.34 -13.71 5.39
C ILE A 6 -10.70 -12.62 6.23
N ALA A 7 -11.01 -11.39 5.83
CA ALA A 7 -10.61 -10.19 6.55
C ALA A 7 -11.82 -9.56 7.24
N PHE A 8 -11.54 -8.90 8.36
CA PHE A 8 -12.53 -8.12 9.09
C PHE A 8 -12.01 -6.69 9.25
N ALA A 9 -12.88 -5.70 9.02
CA ALA A 9 -12.54 -4.28 9.03
C ALA A 9 -13.32 -3.49 10.09
N GLY A 10 -13.73 -4.15 11.19
CA GLY A 10 -14.45 -3.48 12.28
C GLY A 10 -15.89 -3.08 11.95
N GLN A 11 -16.43 -3.51 10.82
CA GLN A 11 -17.80 -3.19 10.41
C GLN A 11 -18.81 -4.14 11.07
N VAL A 12 -19.80 -3.57 11.74
CA VAL A 12 -20.92 -4.30 12.36
C VAL A 12 -22.20 -4.08 11.58
N VAL A 13 -23.08 -5.07 11.63
CA VAL A 13 -24.41 -4.98 11.02
C VAL A 13 -25.24 -3.92 11.79
N PRO A 14 -25.97 -3.03 11.09
CA PRO A 14 -26.81 -2.03 11.73
C PRO A 14 -27.90 -2.70 12.58
N GLY A 15 -27.87 -2.45 13.89
CA GLY A 15 -28.85 -2.98 14.85
C GLY A 15 -28.31 -3.98 15.88
N ALA A 16 -27.05 -4.42 15.78
CA ALA A 16 -26.43 -5.29 16.79
C ALA A 16 -25.58 -4.47 17.80
N PRO A 17 -25.74 -4.68 19.13
CA PRO A 17 -24.92 -3.98 20.11
C PRO A 17 -23.45 -4.42 20.02
N LEU A 18 -22.55 -3.45 19.94
CA LEU A 18 -21.10 -3.66 19.76
C LEU A 18 -20.49 -4.62 20.79
N GLU A 19 -20.99 -4.61 22.03
CA GLU A 19 -20.52 -5.52 23.09
C GLU A 19 -20.86 -6.98 22.80
N GLN A 20 -22.06 -7.25 22.26
CA GLN A 20 -22.51 -8.61 21.96
C GLN A 20 -21.82 -9.16 20.70
N VAL A 21 -21.58 -8.31 19.69
CA VAL A 21 -20.80 -8.71 18.51
C VAL A 21 -19.37 -9.04 18.90
N LYS A 22 -18.74 -8.27 19.79
CA LYS A 22 -17.39 -8.58 20.32
C LYS A 22 -17.35 -9.92 21.05
N ALA A 23 -18.34 -10.20 21.91
CA ALA A 23 -18.44 -11.48 22.62
C ALA A 23 -18.65 -12.67 21.68
N ASN A 24 -19.48 -12.51 20.64
CA ASN A 24 -19.73 -13.54 19.63
C ASN A 24 -18.48 -13.79 18.76
N LEU A 25 -17.77 -12.73 18.38
CA LEU A 25 -16.50 -12.85 17.64
C LEU A 25 -15.42 -13.54 18.49
N ALA A 26 -15.36 -13.23 19.79
CA ALA A 26 -14.42 -13.85 20.73
C ALA A 26 -14.61 -15.36 20.81
N ARG A 27 -15.87 -15.80 20.88
CA ARG A 27 -16.21 -17.23 20.90
C ARG A 27 -15.93 -17.92 19.56
N LEU A 28 -16.22 -17.26 18.45
CA LEU A 28 -16.02 -17.81 17.10
C LEU A 28 -14.54 -17.99 16.74
N PHE A 29 -13.70 -17.04 17.13
CA PHE A 29 -12.28 -17.05 16.77
C PHE A 29 -11.34 -17.43 17.92
N GLN A 30 -11.87 -17.70 19.11
CA GLN A 30 -11.09 -17.96 20.33
C GLN A 30 -9.98 -16.91 20.52
N ALA A 31 -10.32 -15.65 20.22
CA ALA A 31 -9.39 -14.54 20.24
C ALA A 31 -9.62 -13.69 21.50
N ASP A 32 -8.54 -13.15 22.07
CA ASP A 32 -8.60 -12.29 23.25
C ASP A 32 -9.37 -10.99 22.98
N GLU A 33 -10.04 -10.46 24.01
CA GLU A 33 -10.77 -9.18 23.94
C GLU A 33 -9.92 -8.03 23.41
N GLN A 34 -8.62 -8.03 23.72
CA GLN A 34 -7.69 -7.01 23.22
C GLN A 34 -7.45 -7.14 21.72
N ARG A 35 -7.34 -8.37 21.20
CA ARG A 35 -7.15 -8.62 19.77
C ARG A 35 -8.41 -8.23 19.01
N ILE A 36 -9.59 -8.47 19.58
CA ILE A 36 -10.89 -8.03 19.03
C ILE A 36 -11.04 -6.52 19.10
N ALA A 37 -10.65 -5.85 20.19
CA ALA A 37 -10.66 -4.38 20.24
C ALA A 37 -9.78 -3.78 19.14
N LEU A 38 -8.66 -4.43 18.82
CA LEU A 38 -7.76 -4.07 17.71
C LEU A 38 -8.38 -4.37 16.33
N LEU A 39 -9.13 -5.46 16.18
CA LEU A 39 -9.94 -5.75 14.98
C LEU A 39 -11.02 -4.67 14.73
N PHE A 40 -11.55 -4.08 15.80
CA PHE A 40 -12.55 -3.01 15.78
C PHE A 40 -11.91 -1.61 15.70
N SER A 41 -10.59 -1.49 15.60
CA SER A 41 -9.90 -0.21 15.46
C SER A 41 -10.04 0.39 14.04
N GLY A 42 -10.91 -0.16 13.19
CA GLY A 42 -11.13 0.25 11.81
C GLY A 42 -10.03 -0.18 10.82
N ARG A 43 -9.03 -0.94 11.26
CA ARG A 43 -7.97 -1.49 10.39
C ARG A 43 -8.39 -2.86 9.88
N ARG A 44 -8.11 -3.15 8.60
CA ARG A 44 -8.34 -4.47 8.01
C ARG A 44 -7.40 -5.49 8.66
N VAL A 45 -7.96 -6.53 9.24
CA VAL A 45 -7.18 -7.63 9.82
C VAL A 45 -7.64 -8.96 9.23
N VAL A 46 -6.68 -9.75 8.76
CA VAL A 46 -6.92 -11.09 8.22
C VAL A 46 -7.07 -12.05 9.40
N ILE A 47 -8.23 -12.70 9.49
CA ILE A 47 -8.52 -13.63 10.58
C ILE A 47 -8.08 -15.05 10.21
N LYS A 48 -8.28 -15.44 8.95
CA LYS A 48 -7.86 -16.74 8.45
C LYS A 48 -7.65 -16.70 6.94
N SER A 49 -6.50 -17.21 6.49
CA SER A 49 -6.12 -17.36 5.09
C SER A 49 -6.09 -18.84 4.69
N GLY A 50 -6.26 -19.12 3.40
CA GLY A 50 -6.19 -20.48 2.86
C GLY A 50 -7.48 -21.28 2.94
N LEU A 51 -8.63 -20.61 2.92
CA LEU A 51 -9.94 -21.28 2.85
C LEU A 51 -10.33 -21.58 1.41
N ASP A 52 -11.09 -22.64 1.20
CA ASP A 52 -11.76 -22.96 -0.05
C ASP A 52 -13.02 -22.08 -0.23
N ALA A 53 -13.56 -22.00 -1.45
CA ALA A 53 -14.76 -21.19 -1.73
C ALA A 53 -15.94 -21.55 -0.79
N ALA A 54 -16.15 -22.85 -0.56
CA ALA A 54 -17.21 -23.34 0.31
C ALA A 54 -16.95 -23.04 1.81
N GLY A 55 -15.70 -23.07 2.26
CA GLY A 55 -15.31 -22.66 3.61
C GLY A 55 -15.47 -21.15 3.81
N ALA A 56 -15.05 -20.34 2.84
CA ALA A 56 -15.14 -18.89 2.90
C ALA A 56 -16.59 -18.39 3.05
N GLU A 57 -17.51 -18.97 2.29
CA GLU A 57 -18.95 -18.63 2.39
C GLU A 57 -19.55 -19.05 3.74
N LYS A 58 -19.16 -20.21 4.28
CA LYS A 58 -19.62 -20.66 5.61
C LYS A 58 -19.16 -19.72 6.71
N TYR A 59 -17.92 -19.23 6.64
CA TYR A 59 -17.42 -18.26 7.61
C TYR A 59 -18.07 -16.88 7.42
N ARG A 60 -18.31 -16.43 6.18
CA ARG A 60 -19.09 -15.20 5.92
C ARG A 60 -20.47 -15.28 6.57
N ALA A 61 -21.20 -16.37 6.33
CA ALA A 61 -22.55 -16.57 6.89
C ALA A 61 -22.53 -16.65 8.42
N THR A 62 -21.51 -17.28 9.00
CA THR A 62 -21.38 -17.36 10.47
C THR A 62 -21.03 -16.01 11.09
N MET A 63 -20.17 -15.21 10.46
CA MET A 63 -19.84 -13.86 10.91
C MET A 63 -21.02 -12.90 10.76
N GLU A 64 -21.76 -12.99 9.67
CA GLU A 64 -22.96 -12.17 9.44
C GLU A 64 -24.05 -12.49 10.48
N ARG A 65 -24.26 -13.77 10.80
CA ARG A 65 -25.13 -14.20 11.90
C ARG A 65 -24.65 -13.73 13.28
N ALA A 66 -23.35 -13.54 13.45
CA ALA A 66 -22.77 -12.98 14.67
C ALA A 66 -22.85 -11.45 14.72
N GLY A 67 -23.35 -10.78 13.67
CA GLY A 67 -23.51 -9.33 13.58
C GLY A 67 -22.28 -8.60 13.05
N ALA A 68 -21.35 -9.31 12.41
CA ALA A 68 -20.09 -8.79 11.88
C ALA A 68 -20.03 -8.90 10.35
N LEU A 69 -19.67 -7.82 9.66
CA LEU A 69 -19.47 -7.83 8.21
C LEU A 69 -18.08 -8.36 7.87
N ALA A 70 -18.03 -9.57 7.32
CA ALA A 70 -16.82 -10.21 6.85
C ALA A 70 -16.50 -9.80 5.41
N ILE A 71 -15.26 -9.41 5.15
CA ILE A 71 -14.76 -9.12 3.80
C ILE A 71 -14.04 -10.40 3.34
N VAL A 72 -14.67 -11.12 2.41
CA VAL A 72 -14.05 -12.26 1.76
C VAL A 72 -13.27 -11.75 0.56
N GLN A 73 -11.97 -11.96 0.56
CA GLN A 73 -11.11 -11.61 -0.57
C GLN A 73 -10.63 -12.90 -1.22
N ALA A 74 -10.92 -13.05 -2.52
CA ALA A 74 -10.37 -14.15 -3.30
C ALA A 74 -8.90 -13.84 -3.54
N LEU A 75 -8.00 -14.72 -3.08
CA LEU A 75 -6.62 -14.72 -3.55
C LEU A 75 -6.67 -15.33 -4.96
N GLN A 76 -6.80 -14.47 -5.97
CA GLN A 76 -6.44 -14.86 -7.32
C GLN A 76 -4.95 -15.13 -7.31
N VAL A 77 -4.60 -16.41 -7.15
CA VAL A 77 -3.38 -16.93 -7.75
C VAL A 77 -3.66 -16.85 -9.25
N GLU A 78 -3.42 -15.68 -9.85
CA GLU A 78 -2.98 -15.66 -11.23
C GLU A 78 -1.68 -16.46 -11.22
N GLU A 79 -1.87 -17.71 -11.60
CA GLU A 79 -0.91 -18.59 -12.24
C GLU A 79 -0.09 -17.71 -13.20
N VAL A 80 1.02 -17.18 -12.71
CA VAL A 80 2.12 -16.76 -13.55
C VAL A 80 2.64 -18.08 -14.12
N GLU A 81 1.98 -18.50 -15.18
CA GLU A 81 2.51 -19.41 -16.18
C GLU A 81 3.97 -19.00 -16.39
N MET A 82 4.85 -19.92 -16.02
CA MET A 82 6.26 -19.90 -16.36
C MET A 82 6.39 -19.65 -17.87
N ALA A 83 6.53 -18.39 -18.26
CA ALA A 83 7.08 -18.05 -19.55
C ALA A 83 8.57 -18.44 -19.50
N PRO A 84 9.05 -19.27 -20.44
CA PRO A 84 10.42 -19.76 -20.43
C PRO A 84 11.41 -18.59 -20.55
N PRO A 85 12.60 -18.73 -19.96
CA PRO A 85 13.58 -17.65 -19.89
C PRO A 85 14.01 -17.21 -21.31
N PRO A 86 13.88 -15.93 -21.68
CA PRO A 86 14.58 -15.42 -22.84
C PRO A 86 16.08 -15.46 -22.56
N ALA A 87 16.82 -16.02 -23.53
CA ALA A 87 18.26 -16.15 -23.53
C ALA A 87 18.97 -14.80 -23.27
N PRO A 88 20.17 -14.82 -22.65
CA PRO A 88 20.84 -13.63 -22.16
C PRO A 88 21.38 -12.78 -23.32
N ALA A 89 20.92 -11.55 -23.43
CA ALA A 89 21.63 -10.49 -24.15
C ALA A 89 22.54 -9.75 -23.15
N PRO A 90 23.81 -9.47 -23.48
CA PRO A 90 24.77 -8.88 -22.55
C PRO A 90 24.49 -7.39 -22.39
N ALA A 91 24.05 -6.98 -21.20
CA ALA A 91 24.05 -5.58 -20.79
C ALA A 91 25.39 -5.22 -20.12
N PRO A 92 25.94 -4.03 -20.39
CA PRO A 92 27.26 -3.60 -19.92
C PRO A 92 27.29 -3.41 -18.40
N ALA A 93 28.44 -3.73 -17.82
CA ALA A 93 28.75 -3.65 -16.41
C ALA A 93 28.52 -2.24 -15.84
N ALA A 94 27.56 -2.12 -14.92
CA ALA A 94 27.54 -1.10 -13.88
C ALA A 94 27.75 -1.80 -12.53
N PRO A 95 28.59 -1.26 -11.63
CA PRO A 95 28.98 -1.96 -10.41
C PRO A 95 27.80 -1.97 -9.42
N ALA A 96 27.07 -3.07 -9.37
CA ALA A 96 26.19 -3.38 -8.25
C ALA A 96 27.06 -3.75 -7.04
N ALA A 97 27.24 -2.79 -6.14
CA ALA A 97 27.65 -3.09 -4.77
C ALA A 97 26.47 -3.77 -4.08
N ALA A 98 26.32 -5.09 -4.28
CA ALA A 98 25.45 -5.92 -3.48
C ALA A 98 25.94 -5.87 -2.03
N PRO A 99 25.04 -5.73 -1.03
CA PRO A 99 25.45 -5.91 0.36
C PRO A 99 25.95 -7.35 0.49
N ALA A 100 27.22 -7.50 0.86
CA ALA A 100 27.79 -8.79 1.20
C ALA A 100 26.99 -9.36 2.38
N ARG A 101 26.02 -10.23 2.08
CA ARG A 101 25.35 -11.04 3.08
C ARG A 101 26.43 -11.96 3.65
N SER A 102 26.94 -11.65 4.84
CA SER A 102 27.74 -12.59 5.62
C SER A 102 26.82 -13.72 6.04
N GLY A 103 26.77 -14.79 5.26
CA GLY A 103 25.96 -15.98 5.54
C GLY A 103 26.52 -16.84 6.67
N GLY A 104 26.91 -16.22 7.78
CA GLY A 104 27.34 -16.93 8.98
C GLY A 104 26.17 -17.16 9.95
N SER A 105 26.26 -18.19 10.78
CA SER A 105 25.48 -18.24 12.01
C SER A 105 26.25 -17.53 13.12
N ALA A 106 25.60 -16.60 13.80
CA ALA A 106 26.15 -15.91 14.95
C ALA A 106 25.76 -16.68 16.21
N ARG A 107 26.77 -17.11 16.98
CA ARG A 107 26.55 -17.73 18.29
C ARG A 107 26.47 -16.65 19.36
N VAL A 108 25.41 -16.68 20.16
CA VAL A 108 25.20 -15.72 21.24
C VAL A 108 26.24 -15.97 22.34
N ILE A 109 27.10 -14.97 22.62
CA ILE A 109 28.00 -14.98 23.77
C ILE A 109 27.22 -14.44 24.98
N PRO A 110 26.94 -15.25 26.01
CA PRO A 110 26.17 -14.82 27.17
C PRO A 110 26.90 -13.73 27.96
N ARG A 111 26.18 -12.68 28.34
CA ARG A 111 26.68 -11.60 29.21
C ARG A 111 26.29 -11.77 30.67
N ASP A 112 25.26 -12.56 30.94
CA ASP A 112 24.61 -12.76 32.24
C ASP A 112 23.89 -14.12 32.31
N GLU A 113 23.46 -14.52 33.52
CA GLU A 113 22.81 -15.82 33.74
C GLU A 113 21.50 -15.98 32.97
N TYR A 114 20.77 -14.88 32.72
CA TYR A 114 19.56 -14.93 31.89
C TYR A 114 19.89 -15.20 30.43
N MET A 115 20.95 -14.59 29.88
CA MET A 115 21.37 -14.87 28.50
C MET A 115 22.04 -16.23 28.33
N ALA A 116 22.53 -16.84 29.41
CA ALA A 116 23.09 -18.20 29.37
C ALA A 116 22.06 -19.25 28.91
N ALA A 117 20.76 -19.00 29.13
CA ALA A 117 19.68 -19.86 28.63
C ALA A 117 19.60 -19.94 27.09
N PHE A 118 20.29 -19.04 26.36
CA PHE A 118 20.22 -18.94 24.91
C PHE A 118 21.57 -19.18 24.21
N SER A 119 22.58 -19.71 24.91
CA SER A 119 23.93 -19.96 24.34
C SER A 119 23.95 -20.96 23.17
N ASP A 120 22.95 -21.83 23.12
CA ASP A 120 22.79 -22.84 22.06
C ASP A 120 21.83 -22.41 20.95
N VAL A 121 21.32 -21.17 21.00
CA VAL A 121 20.48 -20.63 19.93
C VAL A 121 21.36 -20.20 18.77
N GLU A 122 21.10 -20.80 17.60
CA GLU A 122 21.75 -20.45 16.35
C GLU A 122 20.94 -19.35 15.65
N ALA A 123 21.53 -18.15 15.56
CA ALA A 123 20.89 -16.98 14.93
C ALA A 123 21.55 -16.69 13.58
N PRO A 124 20.78 -16.24 12.56
CA PRO A 124 21.37 -15.71 11.34
C PRO A 124 22.20 -14.45 11.65
N ASP A 125 23.41 -14.36 11.09
CA ASP A 125 24.25 -13.17 11.19
C ASP A 125 23.72 -12.08 10.23
N PHE A 126 22.76 -11.30 10.73
CA PHE A 126 22.36 -10.06 10.06
C PHE A 126 23.43 -9.01 10.33
N GLY A 127 24.42 -8.92 9.43
CA GLY A 127 25.50 -7.95 9.52
C GLY A 127 25.01 -6.52 9.77
N ILE A 128 25.81 -5.72 10.47
CA ILE A 128 25.47 -4.34 10.85
C ILE A 128 25.86 -3.39 9.71
N ALA A 129 24.88 -2.64 9.20
CA ALA A 129 25.13 -1.60 8.21
C ALA A 129 25.93 -0.42 8.81
N PRO A 130 26.80 0.25 8.03
CA PRO A 130 27.57 1.39 8.52
C PRO A 130 26.65 2.57 8.91
N VAL A 131 27.18 3.48 9.72
CA VAL A 131 26.45 4.69 10.13
C VAL A 131 26.04 5.53 8.92
N GLY A 132 24.77 5.92 8.85
CA GLY A 132 24.21 6.67 7.72
C GLY A 132 23.84 5.81 6.50
N ALA A 133 23.94 4.49 6.58
CA ALA A 133 23.41 3.61 5.54
C ALA A 133 21.88 3.70 5.48
N ASP A 134 21.34 3.78 4.26
CA ASP A 134 19.91 3.65 4.02
C ASP A 134 19.49 2.19 4.18
N LEU A 135 18.56 1.93 5.09
CA LEU A 135 18.01 0.60 5.36
C LEU A 135 16.68 0.37 4.62
N GLN A 136 16.20 1.36 3.88
CA GLN A 136 14.96 1.22 3.11
C GLN A 136 15.24 0.45 1.83
N ASP A 137 14.33 -0.48 1.49
CA ASP A 137 14.33 -1.10 0.19
C ASP A 137 14.14 -0.03 -0.89
N ALA A 138 14.90 -0.16 -1.99
CA ALA A 138 14.74 0.74 -3.12
C ALA A 138 13.29 0.68 -3.61
N LYS A 139 12.62 1.83 -3.60
CA LYS A 139 11.27 1.93 -4.15
C LYS A 139 11.33 1.58 -5.63
N ALA A 140 10.65 0.51 -6.02
CA ALA A 140 10.52 0.14 -7.42
C ALA A 140 9.92 1.32 -8.20
N GLU A 141 10.54 1.65 -9.33
CA GLU A 141 10.05 2.69 -10.21
C GLU A 141 8.70 2.25 -10.79
N ALA A 142 7.64 2.99 -10.46
CA ALA A 142 6.32 2.66 -10.95
C ALA A 142 6.26 2.92 -12.46
N PRO A 143 5.74 1.99 -13.27
CA PRO A 143 5.57 2.23 -14.69
C PRO A 143 4.66 3.44 -14.90
N ALA A 144 5.02 4.31 -15.85
CA ALA A 144 4.21 5.47 -16.18
C ALA A 144 2.80 5.02 -16.64
N PRO A 145 1.73 5.70 -16.19
CA PRO A 145 0.39 5.38 -16.63
C PRO A 145 0.25 5.60 -18.14
N ALA A 146 -0.35 4.64 -18.84
CA ALA A 146 -0.70 4.79 -20.25
C ALA A 146 -1.94 5.70 -20.36
N VAL A 147 -1.72 7.00 -20.56
CA VAL A 147 -2.79 7.98 -20.75
C VAL A 147 -3.00 8.22 -22.25
N ASP A 148 -4.22 8.01 -22.74
CA ASP A 148 -4.61 8.38 -24.10
C ASP A 148 -5.00 9.87 -24.14
N LEU A 149 -4.17 10.67 -24.80
CA LEU A 149 -4.39 12.11 -24.99
C LEU A 149 -4.92 12.44 -26.39
N SER A 150 -5.29 11.46 -27.21
CA SER A 150 -5.73 11.65 -28.59
C SER A 150 -6.96 12.56 -28.73
N GLN A 151 -7.80 12.62 -27.68
CA GLN A 151 -9.00 13.45 -27.63
C GLN A 151 -8.71 14.92 -27.30
N PHE A 152 -7.51 15.24 -26.81
CA PHE A 152 -7.15 16.59 -26.39
C PHE A 152 -6.27 17.26 -27.45
N SER A 153 -6.64 18.47 -27.84
CA SER A 153 -5.85 19.32 -28.74
C SER A 153 -5.43 20.58 -28.00
N LEU A 154 -4.15 20.94 -28.10
CA LEU A 154 -3.59 22.12 -27.47
C LEU A 154 -3.51 23.25 -28.50
N ALA A 155 -4.07 24.41 -28.16
CA ALA A 155 -3.97 25.57 -29.02
C ALA A 155 -2.52 26.08 -29.10
N PRO A 156 -2.08 26.66 -30.23
CA PRO A 156 -0.77 27.28 -30.35
C PRO A 156 -0.54 28.33 -29.27
N VAL A 157 0.73 28.51 -28.86
CA VAL A 157 1.11 29.55 -27.90
C VAL A 157 0.59 30.92 -28.35
N GLY A 158 -0.04 31.66 -27.43
CA GLY A 158 -0.66 32.96 -27.72
C GLY A 158 -2.10 32.89 -28.25
N SER A 159 -2.69 31.71 -28.36
CA SER A 159 -4.12 31.58 -28.69
C SER A 159 -5.00 32.04 -27.52
N ASP A 160 -5.93 32.93 -27.81
CA ASP A 160 -6.92 33.40 -26.85
C ASP A 160 -8.00 32.33 -26.64
N MET A 161 -8.07 31.75 -25.45
CA MET A 161 -9.00 30.66 -25.08
C MET A 161 -10.33 31.19 -24.52
N GLY A 162 -10.85 32.26 -25.12
CA GLY A 162 -12.14 32.84 -24.74
C GLY A 162 -12.05 33.92 -23.66
N GLN A 163 -10.99 34.73 -23.65
CA GLN A 163 -11.00 35.95 -22.85
C GLN A 163 -12.19 36.83 -23.26
N ALA A 164 -12.86 37.41 -22.26
CA ALA A 164 -13.94 38.35 -22.50
C ALA A 164 -13.44 39.47 -23.43
N LYS A 165 -14.19 39.74 -24.51
CA LYS A 165 -13.83 40.74 -25.52
C LYS A 165 -13.41 42.03 -24.83
N ALA A 166 -12.15 42.44 -25.03
CA ALA A 166 -11.62 43.66 -24.44
C ALA A 166 -12.52 44.85 -24.81
N ALA A 167 -12.90 45.63 -23.79
CA ALA A 167 -13.68 46.84 -24.04
C ALA A 167 -12.90 47.75 -25.01
N PRO A 168 -13.58 48.42 -25.96
CA PRO A 168 -12.92 49.35 -26.86
C PRO A 168 -12.18 50.42 -26.05
N PRO A 169 -11.00 50.89 -26.53
CA PRO A 169 -10.22 51.89 -25.81
C PRO A 169 -11.07 53.14 -25.58
N ALA A 170 -10.95 53.70 -24.37
CA ALA A 170 -11.62 54.95 -24.03
C ALA A 170 -11.20 56.06 -25.02
N PRO A 171 -12.12 56.99 -25.35
CA PRO A 171 -11.78 58.11 -26.22
C PRO A 171 -10.57 58.88 -25.63
N PRO A 172 -9.67 59.39 -26.49
CA PRO A 172 -8.51 60.14 -26.04
C PRO A 172 -8.96 61.36 -25.20
N PRO A 173 -8.21 61.71 -24.14
CA PRO A 173 -8.52 62.90 -23.36
C PRO A 173 -8.40 64.15 -24.23
N ASP A 174 -9.25 65.15 -23.97
CA ASP A 174 -9.24 66.41 -24.71
C ASP A 174 -7.94 67.18 -24.45
N THR A 175 -7.14 67.32 -25.50
CA THR A 175 -5.85 68.03 -25.48
C THR A 175 -5.91 69.41 -26.13
N SER A 176 -7.11 69.91 -26.45
CA SER A 176 -7.33 71.19 -27.15
C SER A 176 -6.76 72.41 -26.41
N HIS A 177 -6.45 72.26 -25.12
CA HIS A 177 -5.88 73.30 -24.26
C HIS A 177 -4.38 73.13 -23.95
N LEU A 178 -3.73 72.07 -24.43
CA LEU A 178 -2.27 71.94 -24.32
C LEU A 178 -1.58 72.70 -25.47
N LYS A 179 -0.70 73.62 -25.11
CA LYS A 179 0.24 74.25 -26.06
C LYS A 179 1.65 74.11 -25.49
N LEU A 180 2.57 73.66 -26.34
CA LEU A 180 3.99 73.61 -26.01
C LEU A 180 4.57 75.02 -26.23
N GLN A 181 5.18 75.62 -25.20
CA GLN A 181 6.01 76.81 -25.35
C GLN A 181 7.42 76.37 -25.77
N GLU A 182 7.95 76.98 -26.82
CA GLU A 182 9.38 76.90 -27.17
C GLU A 182 10.26 77.54 -26.09
#